data_AF-A0A314XXC2-F1
#
_entry.id   AF-A0A314XXC2-F1
#
_cell.length_a   1.000
_cell.length_b   1.000
_cell.length_c   1.000
_cell.angle_alpha   90.00
_cell.angle_beta   90.00
_cell.angle_gamma   90.00
#
_symmetry.space_group_name_H-M   'P 1'
#
loop_
_entity.id
_entity.type
_entity.pdbx_description
1 polymer ?
#
loop_
_entity_poly.entity_id
_entity_poly.type
_entity_poly.pdbx_seq_one_letter_code
_entity_poly.pdbx_strand_id
1 'polypeptide(L)'
;MRAGCLSLCSQVEEVKNGTCSGAGCCQISIADGVIDYSLMAENLFNHSDFNPCDYSFVVEVGAYSFSSLDLVDLQKRESFPVVLDWAVGNYQSCEQVNNSSTACQSTHSECYNSTNGPGYRCKCLEGFQGNPYLVDGCQDINECEIRNLCVSQATCHNNVGGVECRCPKGHIGDGLTSGKRLHPKR
;
A
#
# COMPACT_ATOMS: atom_id res chain seq x y z
N MET A 1 5.33 -7.19 22.88
CA MET A 1 5.09 -8.65 22.74
C MET A 1 6.29 -9.23 22.02
N ARG A 2 6.84 -10.36 22.45
CA ARG A 2 7.88 -11.08 21.70
C ARG A 2 7.24 -12.32 21.12
N ALA A 3 7.17 -12.39 19.80
CA ALA A 3 6.72 -13.58 19.08
C ALA A 3 7.94 -14.16 18.36
N GLY A 4 8.00 -15.49 18.31
CA GLY A 4 9.07 -16.20 17.66
C GLY A 4 8.60 -17.60 17.35
N CYS A 5 9.35 -18.31 16.54
CA CYS A 5 9.09 -19.71 16.30
C CYS A 5 10.41 -20.46 16.09
N LEU A 6 10.34 -21.77 16.21
CA LEU A 6 11.49 -22.65 16.26
C LEU A 6 11.44 -23.62 15.08
N SER A 7 12.58 -23.82 14.43
CA SER A 7 12.80 -24.94 13.52
C SER A 7 13.87 -25.88 14.04
N LEU A 8 13.67 -27.18 13.82
CA LEU A 8 14.57 -28.25 14.19
C LEU A 8 14.66 -29.24 13.01
N CYS A 9 15.87 -29.60 12.62
CA CYS A 9 16.12 -30.69 11.68
C CYS A 9 17.53 -31.22 11.89
N SER A 10 17.71 -32.53 11.81
CA SER A 10 19.04 -33.16 11.93
C SER A 10 19.66 -33.44 10.56
N GLN A 11 18.81 -33.62 9.53
CA GLN A 11 19.19 -33.95 8.17
C GLN A 11 18.24 -33.28 7.16
N VAL A 12 18.70 -33.07 5.92
CA VAL A 12 17.92 -32.39 4.87
C VAL A 12 16.71 -33.24 4.43
N GLU A 13 16.78 -34.55 4.56
CA GLU A 13 15.73 -35.51 4.20
C GLU A 13 14.49 -35.41 5.10
N GLU A 14 14.64 -34.87 6.31
CA GLU A 14 13.52 -34.63 7.25
C GLU A 14 12.69 -33.41 6.82
N VAL A 15 13.19 -32.62 5.88
CA VAL A 15 12.66 -31.32 5.49
C VAL A 15 11.75 -31.47 4.27
N LYS A 16 10.57 -30.84 4.33
CA LYS A 16 9.57 -30.93 3.26
C LYS A 16 9.41 -29.60 2.53
N ASN A 17 9.61 -29.63 1.21
CA ASN A 17 9.39 -28.49 0.33
C ASN A 17 7.94 -27.98 0.40
N GLY A 18 7.79 -26.67 0.25
CA GLY A 18 6.51 -25.96 0.22
C GLY A 18 5.90 -25.70 1.60
N THR A 19 6.44 -26.26 2.68
CA THR A 19 5.90 -26.08 4.05
C THR A 19 6.95 -25.51 4.97
N CYS A 20 6.63 -24.43 5.68
CA CYS A 20 7.50 -23.81 6.66
C CYS A 20 6.86 -23.86 8.05
N SER A 21 7.04 -24.99 8.74
CA SER A 21 6.25 -25.32 9.92
C SER A 21 7.06 -25.99 11.03
N GLY A 22 8.37 -25.71 11.09
CA GLY A 22 9.25 -26.15 12.18
C GLY A 22 10.28 -27.20 11.79
N ALA A 23 10.29 -27.71 10.56
CA ALA A 23 11.34 -28.58 10.03
C ALA A 23 12.14 -27.82 8.96
N GLY A 24 13.41 -27.51 9.24
CA GLY A 24 14.30 -26.73 8.36
C GLY A 24 13.97 -25.23 8.26
N CYS A 25 12.70 -24.85 8.39
CA CYS A 25 12.31 -23.45 8.51
C CYS A 25 11.05 -23.29 9.34
N CYS A 26 10.82 -22.07 9.81
CA CYS A 26 9.63 -21.71 10.54
C CYS A 26 9.17 -20.29 10.17
N GLN A 27 7.86 -20.08 10.17
CA GLN A 27 7.27 -18.76 9.90
C GLN A 27 6.19 -18.43 10.93
N ILE A 28 6.00 -17.13 11.17
CA ILE A 28 4.88 -16.59 11.95
C ILE A 28 4.31 -15.36 11.24
N SER A 29 3.01 -15.14 11.40
CA SER A 29 2.40 -13.89 10.99
C SER A 29 2.80 -12.76 11.95
N ILE A 30 3.07 -11.58 11.41
CA ILE A 30 3.24 -10.37 12.22
C ILE A 30 1.88 -10.01 12.82
N ALA A 31 1.81 -9.87 14.14
CA ALA A 31 0.57 -9.55 14.82
C ALA A 31 0.11 -8.12 14.54
N ASP A 32 -1.21 -7.91 14.58
CA ASP A 32 -1.80 -6.58 14.43
C ASP A 32 -1.32 -5.63 15.54
N GLY A 33 -1.12 -4.37 15.18
CA GLY A 33 -0.71 -3.32 16.12
C GLY A 33 0.77 -3.32 16.51
N VAL A 34 1.60 -4.14 15.87
CA VAL A 34 3.06 -4.07 15.99
C VAL A 34 3.57 -2.80 15.31
N ILE A 35 4.17 -1.90 16.10
CA ILE A 35 4.73 -0.63 15.62
C ILE A 35 6.24 -0.68 15.35
N ASP A 36 6.91 -1.73 15.81
CA ASP A 36 8.34 -1.94 15.64
C ASP A 36 8.63 -3.44 15.64
N TYR A 37 9.58 -3.87 14.81
CA TYR A 37 10.00 -5.26 14.75
C TYR A 37 11.51 -5.37 14.66
N SER A 38 12.05 -6.35 15.38
CA SER A 38 13.44 -6.74 15.30
C SER A 38 13.47 -8.23 15.00
N LEU A 39 14.21 -8.61 13.96
CA LEU A 39 14.38 -10.00 13.56
C LEU A 39 15.71 -10.50 14.12
N MET A 40 15.67 -11.70 14.68
CA MET A 40 16.84 -12.39 15.15
C MET A 40 16.72 -13.86 14.75
N ALA A 41 17.77 -14.38 14.14
CA ALA A 41 17.95 -15.81 13.96
C ALA A 41 19.10 -16.25 14.85
N GLU A 42 18.86 -17.29 15.65
CA GLU A 42 19.87 -17.90 16.52
C GLU A 42 19.95 -19.39 16.23
N ASN A 43 21.16 -19.88 15.98
CA ASN A 43 21.44 -21.30 15.92
C ASN A 43 21.62 -21.88 17.33
N LEU A 44 20.70 -22.77 17.73
CA LEU A 44 20.81 -23.52 18.98
C LEU A 44 21.85 -24.64 18.90
N PHE A 45 22.11 -25.14 17.69
CA PHE A 45 22.99 -26.27 17.42
C PHE A 45 23.83 -26.00 16.18
N ASN A 46 25.07 -26.48 16.16
CA ASN A 46 25.98 -26.24 15.05
C ASN A 46 25.68 -27.19 13.88
N HIS A 47 25.08 -26.67 12.81
CA HIS A 47 24.73 -27.42 11.59
C HIS A 47 25.43 -26.88 10.33
N SER A 48 26.69 -26.42 10.46
CA SER A 48 27.44 -25.78 9.36
C SER A 48 27.62 -26.63 8.09
N ASP A 49 27.44 -27.95 8.17
CA ASP A 49 27.68 -28.86 7.05
C ASP A 49 26.62 -28.74 5.93
N PHE A 50 25.38 -28.40 6.27
CA PHE A 50 24.27 -28.25 5.30
C PHE A 50 23.45 -26.97 5.48
N ASN A 51 23.61 -26.27 6.61
CA ASN A 51 23.03 -24.97 6.89
C ASN A 51 24.11 -24.02 7.44
N PRO A 52 25.00 -23.50 6.58
CA PRO A 52 26.13 -22.67 7.01
C PRO A 52 25.71 -21.27 7.48
N CYS A 53 24.50 -20.82 7.15
CA CYS A 53 24.02 -19.48 7.43
C CYS A 53 22.61 -19.49 8.02
N ASP A 54 22.32 -18.47 8.81
CA ASP A 54 20.98 -18.24 9.36
C ASP A 54 20.28 -17.09 8.65
N TYR A 55 19.03 -17.32 8.29
CA TYR A 55 18.22 -16.34 7.60
C TYR A 55 16.97 -16.01 8.41
N SER A 56 16.73 -14.72 8.61
CA SER A 56 15.44 -14.20 9.06
C SER A 56 15.06 -13.03 8.17
N PHE A 57 13.82 -13.01 7.70
CA PHE A 57 13.33 -11.99 6.79
C PHE A 57 11.80 -11.86 6.93
N VAL A 58 11.29 -10.70 6.54
CA VAL A 58 9.86 -10.47 6.34
C VAL A 58 9.59 -10.63 4.85
N VAL A 59 8.45 -11.23 4.51
CA VAL A 59 8.01 -11.42 3.13
C VAL A 59 6.49 -11.33 3.05
N GLU A 60 5.99 -10.82 1.93
CA GLU A 60 4.58 -10.80 1.60
C GLU A 60 3.98 -12.21 1.64
N VAL A 61 2.76 -12.30 2.17
CA VAL A 61 2.03 -13.57 2.28
C VAL A 61 1.89 -14.22 0.91
N GLY A 62 2.38 -15.47 0.79
CA GLY A 62 2.32 -16.24 -0.45
C GLY A 62 3.45 -15.97 -1.45
N ALA A 63 4.30 -14.96 -1.22
CA ALA A 63 5.43 -14.66 -2.11
C ALA A 63 6.67 -15.55 -1.86
N TYR A 64 6.72 -16.25 -0.73
CA TYR A 64 7.79 -17.20 -0.41
C TYR A 64 7.24 -18.62 -0.31
N SER A 65 7.91 -19.54 -1.02
CA SER A 65 7.76 -20.98 -0.83
C SER A 65 9.12 -21.56 -0.48
N PHE A 66 9.15 -22.29 0.62
CA PHE A 66 10.37 -22.91 1.13
C PHE A 66 10.78 -24.13 0.30
N SER A 67 12.08 -24.28 0.10
CA SER A 67 12.74 -25.41 -0.54
C SER A 67 13.87 -25.89 0.36
N SER A 68 14.12 -27.20 0.41
CA SER A 68 15.27 -27.75 1.13
C SER A 68 16.61 -27.20 0.62
N LEU A 69 16.68 -26.75 -0.63
CA LEU A 69 17.85 -26.05 -1.19
C LEU A 69 18.12 -24.70 -0.52
N ASP A 70 17.13 -24.13 0.16
CA ASP A 70 17.27 -22.84 0.86
C ASP A 70 18.19 -22.91 2.06
N LEU A 71 18.36 -24.11 2.63
CA LEU A 71 19.25 -24.34 3.76
C LEU A 71 20.72 -24.06 3.38
N VAL A 72 21.10 -24.21 2.11
CA VAL A 72 22.50 -24.06 1.71
C VAL A 72 22.89 -22.58 1.57
N ASP A 73 22.11 -21.82 0.79
CA ASP A 73 22.44 -20.44 0.44
C ASP A 73 21.20 -19.59 0.11
N LEU A 74 20.01 -19.99 0.60
CA LEU A 74 18.72 -19.40 0.27
C LEU A 74 18.44 -19.37 -1.25
N GLN A 75 19.10 -20.26 -2.01
CA GLN A 75 19.15 -20.27 -3.47
C GLN A 75 19.63 -18.93 -4.05
N LYS A 76 20.54 -18.24 -3.33
CA LYS A 76 21.12 -16.94 -3.69
C LYS A 76 20.08 -15.84 -3.89
N ARG A 77 18.94 -15.95 -3.20
CA ARG A 77 17.91 -14.89 -3.22
C ARG A 77 18.36 -13.72 -2.37
N GLU A 78 18.43 -12.55 -2.98
CA GLU A 78 18.87 -11.31 -2.33
C GLU A 78 17.72 -10.41 -1.88
N SER A 79 16.52 -10.61 -2.42
CA SER A 79 15.36 -9.77 -2.10
C SER A 79 14.07 -10.57 -1.96
N PHE A 80 13.23 -10.08 -1.06
CA PHE A 80 11.91 -10.61 -0.78
C PHE A 80 10.92 -9.44 -0.83
N PRO A 81 9.79 -9.57 -1.53
CA PRO A 81 8.79 -8.52 -1.57
C PRO A 81 8.17 -8.36 -0.18
N VAL A 82 8.01 -7.12 0.25
CA VAL A 82 7.38 -6.78 1.54
C VAL A 82 6.29 -5.75 1.28
N VAL A 83 5.12 -5.98 1.88
CA VAL A 83 4.03 -5.01 1.90
C VAL A 83 3.95 -4.44 3.32
N LEU A 84 4.17 -3.13 3.45
CA LEU A 84 4.07 -2.43 4.72
C LEU A 84 2.80 -1.61 4.77
N ASP A 85 1.97 -1.89 5.77
CA ASP A 85 0.85 -1.03 6.13
C ASP A 85 1.34 0.00 7.15
N TRP A 86 1.36 1.27 6.76
CA TRP A 86 2.00 2.34 7.55
C TRP A 86 1.04 3.50 7.84
N ALA A 87 1.20 4.19 8.96
CA ALA A 87 0.48 5.44 9.22
C ALA A 87 1.44 6.51 9.72
N VAL A 88 1.09 7.77 9.48
CA VAL A 88 1.81 8.93 10.01
C VAL A 88 1.37 9.20 11.44
N GLY A 89 2.33 9.61 12.27
CA GLY A 89 2.10 10.10 13.61
C GLY A 89 2.19 8.99 14.64
N ASN A 90 2.78 9.32 15.79
CA ASN A 90 2.87 8.41 16.94
C ASN A 90 1.49 8.35 17.63
N TYR A 91 0.54 7.65 17.00
CA TYR A 91 -0.84 7.45 17.47
C TYR A 91 -1.77 8.67 17.40
N GLN A 92 -1.42 9.68 16.59
CA GLN A 92 -2.26 10.87 16.44
C GLN A 92 -3.28 10.69 15.30
N SER A 93 -4.49 11.21 15.49
CA SER A 93 -5.54 11.33 14.47
C SER A 93 -5.47 12.68 13.77
N CYS A 94 -6.11 12.82 12.61
CA CYS A 94 -6.17 14.08 11.86
C CYS A 94 -6.68 15.25 12.70
N GLU A 95 -7.70 15.00 13.52
CA GLU A 95 -8.30 15.98 14.42
C GLU A 95 -7.29 16.50 15.45
N GLN A 96 -6.37 15.64 15.90
CA GLN A 96 -5.33 15.99 16.86
C GLN A 96 -4.17 16.78 16.25
N VAL A 97 -3.94 16.66 14.93
CA VAL A 97 -2.88 17.42 14.22
C VAL A 97 -3.42 18.71 13.59
N ASN A 98 -4.73 18.95 13.65
CA ASN A 98 -5.43 20.21 13.35
C ASN A 98 -4.95 20.93 12.06
N ASN A 99 -4.93 20.21 10.93
CA ASN A 99 -4.42 20.66 9.62
C ASN A 99 -2.97 21.19 9.60
N SER A 100 -2.27 21.17 10.74
CA SER A 100 -0.84 21.46 10.87
C SER A 100 0.00 20.19 10.62
N SER A 101 -0.56 19.19 9.94
CA SER A 101 0.19 18.00 9.58
C SER A 101 1.28 18.39 8.59
N THR A 102 2.52 18.45 9.08
CA THR A 102 3.71 18.63 8.24
C THR A 102 3.93 17.48 7.26
N ALA A 103 3.19 16.37 7.40
CA ALA A 103 3.26 15.25 6.50
C ALA A 103 2.42 15.45 5.23
N CYS A 104 1.23 16.05 5.33
CA CYS A 104 0.40 16.36 4.16
C CYS A 104 0.89 17.69 3.54
N GLN A 105 1.95 17.63 2.76
CA GLN A 105 2.66 18.82 2.27
C GLN A 105 2.01 19.47 1.06
N SER A 106 1.12 18.76 0.35
CA SER A 106 0.49 19.31 -0.84
C SER A 106 -0.74 20.18 -0.51
N THR A 107 -0.88 21.29 -1.22
CA THR A 107 -1.99 22.26 -1.09
C THR A 107 -3.37 21.69 -1.44
N HIS A 108 -3.43 20.65 -2.29
CA HIS A 108 -4.65 19.94 -2.66
C HIS A 108 -4.71 18.54 -2.05
N SER A 109 -4.29 18.42 -0.79
CA SER A 109 -4.35 17.18 -0.03
C SER A 109 -5.20 17.31 1.22
N GLU A 110 -5.73 16.19 1.68
CA GLU A 110 -6.44 16.08 2.95
C GLU A 110 -5.90 14.92 3.78
N CYS A 111 -6.02 15.10 5.10
CA CYS A 111 -5.73 14.07 6.08
C CYS A 111 -6.94 13.14 6.24
N TYR A 112 -6.70 11.84 6.38
CA TYR A 112 -7.70 10.89 6.83
C TYR A 112 -7.11 9.90 7.84
N ASN A 113 -7.91 9.51 8.84
CA ASN A 113 -7.47 8.57 9.87
C ASN A 113 -7.20 7.19 9.26
N SER A 114 -6.12 6.54 9.72
CA SER A 114 -5.78 5.20 9.27
C SER A 114 -6.88 4.22 9.68
N THR A 115 -7.24 3.31 8.78
CA THR A 115 -8.22 2.25 9.07
C THR A 115 -7.57 1.03 9.70
N ASN A 116 -6.25 0.90 9.59
CA ASN A 116 -5.49 -0.31 9.93
C ASN A 116 -4.56 -0.09 11.12
N GLY A 117 -5.03 0.70 12.08
CA GLY A 117 -4.29 1.04 13.28
C GLY A 117 -4.29 2.54 13.56
N PRO A 118 -3.56 2.94 14.61
CA PRO A 118 -3.50 4.32 15.04
C PRO A 118 -2.61 5.14 14.08
N GLY A 119 -2.90 6.45 13.98
CA GLY A 119 -2.24 7.33 13.01
C GLY A 119 -3.19 7.81 11.92
N TYR A 120 -2.63 8.53 10.95
CA TYR A 120 -3.36 9.06 9.80
C TYR A 120 -2.54 8.94 8.52
N ARG A 121 -3.18 9.19 7.38
CA ARG A 121 -2.56 9.26 6.07
C ARG A 121 -3.03 10.51 5.35
N CYS A 122 -2.33 10.84 4.27
CA CYS A 122 -2.68 11.92 3.38
C CYS A 122 -3.15 11.32 2.06
N LYS A 123 -4.14 11.94 1.43
CA LYS A 123 -4.57 11.65 0.06
C LYS A 123 -4.83 12.97 -0.66
N CYS A 124 -4.76 12.96 -1.98
CA CYS A 124 -5.19 14.13 -2.75
C CYS A 124 -6.71 14.32 -2.61
N LEU A 125 -7.14 15.58 -2.69
CA LEU A 125 -8.56 15.93 -2.77
C LEU A 125 -9.19 15.33 -4.03
N GLU A 126 -10.52 15.22 -4.04
CA GLU A 126 -11.24 14.82 -5.24
C GLU A 126 -10.93 15.78 -6.42
N GLY A 127 -10.72 15.23 -7.61
CA GLY A 127 -10.24 15.97 -8.78
C GLY A 127 -8.71 16.13 -8.86
N PHE A 128 -7.95 15.60 -7.88
CA PHE A 128 -6.49 15.66 -7.87
C PHE A 128 -5.84 14.27 -7.76
N GLN A 129 -4.64 14.13 -8.33
CA GLN A 129 -3.84 12.90 -8.28
C GLN A 129 -2.37 13.20 -8.00
N GLY A 130 -1.63 12.19 -7.52
CA GLY A 130 -0.19 12.28 -7.28
C GLY A 130 0.18 11.94 -5.85
N ASN A 131 1.25 12.56 -5.34
CA ASN A 131 1.81 12.25 -4.02
C ASN A 131 1.51 13.38 -3.02
N PRO A 132 0.57 13.20 -2.07
CA PRO A 132 0.18 14.25 -1.12
C PRO A 132 1.25 14.61 -0.10
N TYR A 133 2.31 13.78 0.02
CA TYR A 133 3.42 13.99 0.95
C TYR A 133 4.53 14.90 0.40
N LEU A 134 4.42 15.32 -0.86
CA LEU A 134 5.34 16.27 -1.50
C LEU A 134 4.66 17.64 -1.62
N VAL A 135 5.46 18.72 -1.52
CA VAL A 135 5.01 20.07 -1.87
C VAL A 135 4.51 20.06 -3.31
N ASP A 136 3.29 20.56 -3.53
CA ASP A 136 2.59 20.52 -4.82
C ASP A 136 2.54 19.13 -5.47
N GLY A 137 2.57 18.05 -4.69
CA GLY A 137 2.53 16.69 -5.24
C GLY A 137 1.15 16.23 -5.70
N CYS A 138 0.07 16.87 -5.25
CA CYS A 138 -1.29 16.68 -5.78
C CYS A 138 -1.56 17.66 -6.91
N GLN A 139 -1.67 17.11 -8.12
CA GLN A 139 -1.89 17.83 -9.36
C GLN A 139 -3.31 17.59 -9.86
N ASP A 140 -3.85 18.60 -10.53
CA ASP A 140 -5.17 18.54 -11.13
C ASP A 140 -5.29 17.36 -12.12
N ILE A 141 -6.40 16.63 -12.04
CA ILE A 141 -6.71 15.59 -13.00
C ILE A 141 -7.39 16.25 -14.19
N ASN A 142 -6.83 16.09 -15.38
CA ASN A 142 -7.55 16.51 -16.58
C ASN A 142 -8.62 15.47 -16.97
N GLU A 143 -9.81 15.54 -16.39
CA GLU A 143 -10.82 14.50 -16.65
C GLU A 143 -11.25 14.41 -18.12
N CYS A 144 -11.11 15.49 -18.89
CA CYS A 144 -11.43 15.50 -20.32
C CYS A 144 -10.49 14.62 -21.16
N GLU A 145 -9.27 14.36 -20.69
CA GLU A 145 -8.30 13.51 -21.38
C GLU A 145 -8.43 12.04 -20.99
N ILE A 146 -8.90 11.77 -19.77
CA ILE A 146 -8.93 10.41 -19.21
C ILE A 146 -10.33 9.79 -19.18
N ARG A 147 -11.41 10.59 -19.30
CA ARG A 147 -12.81 10.12 -19.16
C ARG A 147 -13.75 10.82 -20.15
N ASN A 148 -14.77 10.08 -20.61
CA ASN A 148 -15.89 10.63 -21.37
C ASN A 148 -17.03 11.04 -20.43
N LEU A 149 -16.81 12.11 -19.66
CA LEU A 149 -17.78 12.58 -18.64
C LEU A 149 -18.91 13.44 -19.21
N CYS A 150 -18.74 14.03 -20.39
CA CYS A 150 -19.76 14.86 -21.02
C CYS A 150 -20.66 14.07 -21.96
N VAL A 151 -21.95 14.42 -22.01
CA VAL A 151 -22.88 13.88 -23.02
C VAL A 151 -22.38 14.23 -24.42
N SER A 152 -22.69 13.38 -25.41
CA SER A 152 -22.09 13.41 -26.76
C SER A 152 -22.22 14.73 -27.54
N GLN A 153 -23.06 15.67 -27.08
CA GLN A 153 -23.25 16.98 -27.71
C GLN A 153 -22.69 18.14 -26.88
N ALA A 154 -22.18 17.88 -25.68
CA ALA A 154 -21.56 18.87 -24.80
C ALA A 154 -20.03 18.86 -24.98
N THR A 155 -19.42 20.04 -24.90
CA THR A 155 -17.97 20.19 -24.95
C THR A 155 -17.38 20.08 -23.55
N CYS A 156 -16.34 19.25 -23.39
CA CYS A 156 -15.62 19.11 -22.11
C CYS A 156 -14.63 20.25 -21.91
N HIS A 157 -14.63 20.82 -20.70
CA HIS A 157 -13.66 21.80 -20.23
C HIS A 157 -13.10 21.36 -18.89
N ASN A 158 -11.78 21.21 -18.83
CA ASN A 158 -11.09 20.91 -17.60
C ASN A 158 -11.00 22.18 -16.72
N ASN A 159 -11.40 22.06 -15.46
CA ASN A 159 -11.29 23.09 -14.45
C ASN A 159 -10.43 22.56 -13.29
N VAL A 160 -9.78 23.44 -12.54
CA VAL A 160 -8.98 22.99 -11.39
C VAL A 160 -9.91 22.36 -10.35
N GLY A 161 -9.68 21.09 -10.02
CA GLY A 161 -10.47 20.29 -9.10
C GLY A 161 -11.73 19.67 -9.72
N GLY A 162 -11.91 19.69 -11.04
CA GLY A 162 -12.97 18.94 -11.70
C GLY A 162 -13.31 19.39 -13.12
N VAL A 163 -14.51 19.03 -13.59
CA VAL A 163 -14.88 19.18 -14.99
C VAL A 163 -16.14 20.03 -15.19
N GLU A 164 -16.17 20.79 -16.28
CA GLU A 164 -17.36 21.48 -16.77
C GLU A 164 -17.74 20.97 -18.16
N CYS A 165 -18.99 20.56 -18.33
CA CYS A 165 -19.55 20.18 -19.63
C CYS A 165 -20.43 21.31 -20.17
N ARG A 166 -20.00 21.96 -21.26
CA ARG A 166 -20.77 23.03 -21.89
C ARG A 166 -21.78 22.48 -22.88
N CYS A 167 -23.05 22.72 -22.55
CA CYS A 167 -24.17 22.35 -23.41
C CYS A 167 -24.14 23.12 -24.74
N PRO A 168 -24.58 22.48 -25.84
CA PRO A 168 -24.69 23.16 -27.14
C PRO A 168 -25.71 24.29 -27.08
N LYS A 169 -25.60 25.24 -28.02
CA LYS A 169 -26.50 26.40 -28.10
C LYS A 169 -27.96 25.93 -28.15
N GLY A 170 -28.82 26.60 -27.38
CA GLY A 170 -30.24 26.25 -27.27
C GLY A 170 -30.54 25.12 -26.27
N HIS A 171 -29.55 24.62 -25.52
CA HIS A 171 -29.75 23.62 -24.46
C HIS A 171 -29.29 24.14 -23.08
N ILE A 172 -29.83 23.55 -22.02
CA ILE A 172 -29.48 23.74 -20.60
C ILE A 172 -29.35 22.39 -19.89
N GLY A 173 -28.49 22.35 -18.88
CA GLY A 173 -28.16 21.16 -18.11
C GLY A 173 -26.75 21.27 -17.54
N ASP A 174 -26.36 20.30 -16.72
CA ASP A 174 -24.98 20.13 -16.25
C ASP A 174 -24.08 19.49 -17.33
N GLY A 175 -24.68 18.86 -18.35
CA GLY A 175 -23.97 18.28 -19.49
C GLY A 175 -23.17 17.02 -19.15
N LEU A 176 -23.26 16.53 -17.92
CA LEU A 176 -22.57 15.33 -17.44
C LEU A 176 -23.35 14.07 -17.82
N THR A 177 -22.66 12.98 -18.14
CA THR A 177 -23.28 11.68 -18.43
C THR A 177 -23.96 11.06 -17.20
N SER A 178 -23.47 11.38 -16.00
CA SER A 178 -24.10 11.04 -14.71
C SER A 178 -25.18 12.05 -14.27
N GLY A 179 -25.26 13.20 -14.94
CA GLY A 179 -26.14 14.33 -14.62
C GLY A 179 -27.49 14.31 -15.35
N LYS A 180 -28.27 15.39 -15.18
CA LYS A 180 -29.59 15.52 -15.83
C LYS A 180 -29.44 15.62 -17.36
N ARG A 181 -30.43 15.08 -18.09
CA ARG A 181 -30.49 15.18 -19.56
C ARG A 181 -30.54 16.64 -20.02
N LEU A 182 -29.92 16.92 -21.18
CA LEU A 182 -30.01 18.22 -21.84
C LEU A 182 -31.48 18.58 -22.11
N HIS A 183 -31.86 19.81 -21.74
CA HIS A 183 -33.19 20.36 -22.02
C HIS A 183 -33.08 21.57 -22.96
N PRO A 184 -34.02 21.75 -23.91
CA PRO A 184 -34.06 22.96 -24.72
C PRO A 184 -34.29 24.22 -23.86
N LYS A 185 -33.57 25.31 -24.17
CA LYS A 185 -33.90 26.65 -23.65
C LYS A 185 -35.24 27.08 -24.25
N ARG A 186 -36.26 27.25 -23.40
CA ARG A 186 -37.54 27.88 -23.76
C ARG A 186 -37.38 29.39 -23.95
#